data_AF-A0A424NXU1-F1
#
_entry.id   AF-A0A424NXU1-F1
#
_cell.length_a   1.000
_cell.length_b   1.000
_cell.length_c   1.000
_cell.angle_alpha   90.00
_cell.angle_beta   90.00
_cell.angle_gamma   90.00
#
_symmetry.space_group_name_H-M   'P 1'
#
loop_
_entity.id
_entity.type
_entity.pdbx_description
1 polymer ?
#
loop_
_entity_poly.entity_id
_entity_poly.type
_entity_poly.pdbx_seq_one_letter_code
_entity_poly.pdbx_strand_id
1 'polypeptide(L)' 'MHKASIVEEKSKRTPKVGDIVKFHAGVCEIMDGVDGMTGIVTKLYHDDFDALVLLNDGRLFIDRTEYFTVL' A
#
# COMPACT_ATOMS: atom_id res chain seq x y z
N MET A 1 -8.72 -20.80 27.26
CA MET A 1 -7.79 -19.66 27.36
C MET A 1 -7.84 -18.91 26.04
N HIS A 2 -8.38 -17.69 26.03
CA HIS A 2 -8.46 -16.83 24.85
C HIS A 2 -7.09 -16.21 24.58
N LYS A 3 -6.59 -16.38 23.37
CA LYS A 3 -5.53 -15.50 22.83
C LYS A 3 -6.13 -14.86 21.57
N ALA A 4 -6.95 -13.85 21.78
CA ALA A 4 -7.30 -12.93 20.70
C ALA A 4 -5.99 -12.26 20.30
N SER A 5 -5.43 -12.70 19.18
CA SER A 5 -4.32 -12.01 18.54
C SER A 5 -4.89 -10.67 18.10
N ILE A 6 -4.57 -9.62 18.83
CA ILE A 6 -4.81 -8.23 18.43
C ILE A 6 -3.89 -8.01 17.24
N VAL A 7 -4.34 -8.44 16.06
CA VAL A 7 -3.83 -7.89 14.81
C VAL A 7 -4.39 -6.48 14.84
N GLU A 8 -3.54 -5.51 15.18
CA GLU A 8 -3.87 -4.09 15.07
C GLU A 8 -4.50 -3.88 13.69
N GLU A 9 -5.81 -3.70 13.67
CA GLU A 9 -6.52 -3.20 12.52
C GLU A 9 -6.07 -1.75 12.37
N LYS A 10 -4.87 -1.55 11.82
CA LYS A 10 -4.38 -0.24 11.41
C LYS A 10 -5.45 0.28 10.48
N SER A 11 -6.26 1.21 10.97
CA SER A 11 -7.29 1.90 10.19
C SER A 11 -6.67 2.28 8.85
N LYS A 12 -7.10 1.60 7.78
CA LYS A 12 -6.63 1.87 6.42
C LYS A 12 -7.13 3.26 6.05
N ARG A 13 -6.34 4.30 6.34
CA ARG A 13 -6.60 5.64 5.84
C ARG A 13 -6.25 5.71 4.37
N THR A 14 -7.03 6.48 3.60
CA THR A 14 -6.69 6.80 2.22
C THR A 14 -5.31 7.48 2.16
N PRO A 15 -4.39 7.01 1.30
CA PRO A 15 -3.07 7.61 1.12
C PRO A 15 -3.15 9.03 0.55
N LYS A 16 -2.11 9.81 0.81
CA LYS A 16 -1.88 11.17 0.28
C LYS A 16 -0.52 11.25 -0.37
N VAL A 17 -0.33 12.20 -1.29
CA VAL A 17 1.00 12.49 -1.85
C VAL A 17 1.98 12.81 -0.72
N GLY A 18 3.15 12.16 -0.75
CA GLY A 18 4.18 12.23 0.28
C GLY A 18 4.08 11.17 1.37
N ASP A 19 2.97 10.43 1.47
CA ASP A 19 2.85 9.33 2.43
C ASP A 19 3.80 8.18 2.08
N ILE A 20 4.38 7.57 3.11
CA ILE A 20 5.09 6.30 3.00
C ILE A 20 4.07 5.18 3.14
N VAL A 21 4.07 4.25 2.18
CA VAL A 21 3.12 3.14 2.14
C VAL A 21 3.83 1.79 2.06
N LYS A 22 3.14 0.74 2.50
CA LYS A 22 3.52 -0.66 2.34
C LYS A 22 2.48 -1.40 1.49
N PHE A 23 2.95 -2.21 0.54
CA PHE A 23 2.14 -3.07 -0.31
C PHE A 23 1.82 -4.40 0.37
N HIS A 24 0.66 -4.98 0.05
CA HIS A 24 0.25 -6.31 0.52
C HIS A 24 0.08 -7.29 -0.64
N ALA A 25 0.66 -8.49 -0.52
CA ALA A 25 0.39 -9.64 -1.38
C ALA A 25 -1.09 -10.01 -1.26
N GLY A 26 -1.68 -10.36 -2.40
CA GLY A 26 -2.92 -11.14 -2.41
C GLY A 26 -4.13 -10.45 -3.01
N VAL A 27 -3.99 -9.28 -3.66
CA VAL A 27 -5.13 -8.67 -4.37
C VAL A 27 -4.90 -8.44 -5.86
N CYS A 28 -3.65 -8.53 -6.32
CA CYS A 28 -3.34 -8.58 -7.74
C CYS A 28 -2.42 -9.78 -8.00
N GLU A 29 -3.00 -10.90 -8.48
CA GLU A 29 -2.29 -12.16 -8.82
C GLU A 29 -1.19 -11.98 -9.89
N ILE A 30 -1.12 -10.80 -10.50
CA ILE A 30 -0.20 -10.46 -11.59
C ILE A 30 1.13 -9.90 -11.04
N MET A 31 1.21 -9.56 -9.75
CA MET A 31 2.30 -8.74 -9.21
C MET A 31 3.13 -9.50 -8.18
N ASP A 32 3.74 -10.59 -8.64
CA ASP A 32 4.82 -11.26 -7.92
C ASP A 32 5.97 -10.26 -7.68
N GLY A 33 6.35 -10.08 -6.40
CA GLY A 33 7.57 -9.34 -6.04
C GLY A 33 7.41 -7.88 -5.61
N VAL A 34 6.19 -7.42 -5.28
CA VAL A 34 5.98 -6.13 -4.61
C VAL A 34 5.42 -6.25 -3.19
N ASP A 35 5.02 -7.45 -2.77
CA ASP A 35 4.55 -7.66 -1.41
C ASP A 35 5.60 -7.28 -0.37
N GLY A 36 5.14 -6.57 0.65
CA GLY A 36 5.99 -6.10 1.73
C GLY A 36 6.89 -4.93 1.37
N MET A 37 6.98 -4.56 0.08
CA MET A 37 7.76 -3.41 -0.34
C MET A 37 7.15 -2.11 0.19
N THR A 38 8.03 -1.14 0.41
CA THR A 38 7.65 0.20 0.83
C THR A 38 7.99 1.20 -0.24
N GLY A 39 7.19 2.25 -0.35
CA GLY A 39 7.46 3.36 -1.26
C GLY A 39 6.80 4.65 -0.80
N ILE A 40 7.03 5.71 -1.54
CA ILE A 40 6.42 7.03 -1.31
C ILE A 40 5.37 7.32 -2.38
N VAL A 41 4.19 7.77 -1.97
CA VAL A 41 3.13 8.20 -2.89
C VAL A 41 3.58 9.48 -3.57
N THR A 42 3.67 9.45 -4.90
CA THR A 42 4.10 10.60 -5.72
C THR A 42 2.94 11.30 -6.40
N LYS A 43 1.85 10.58 -6.67
CA LYS A 43 0.64 11.11 -7.31
C LYS A 43 -0.58 10.22 -7.04
N LEU A 44 -1.77 10.84 -7.03
CA LEU A 44 -3.07 10.16 -6.94
C LEU A 44 -3.87 10.38 -8.23
N TYR A 45 -4.71 9.40 -8.57
CA TYR A 45 -5.55 9.37 -9.76
C TYR A 45 -6.96 8.90 -9.41
N HIS A 46 -7.90 9.15 -10.33
CA HIS A 46 -9.29 8.69 -10.25
C HIS A 46 -9.92 8.97 -8.88
N ASP A 47 -9.94 10.23 -8.43
CA ASP A 47 -10.51 10.61 -7.12
C ASP A 47 -9.91 9.84 -5.93
N ASP A 48 -8.58 9.69 -5.93
CA ASP A 48 -7.77 9.03 -4.89
C ASP A 48 -7.96 7.50 -4.81
N PHE A 49 -8.55 6.87 -5.82
CA PHE A 49 -8.67 5.41 -5.90
C PHE A 49 -7.38 4.71 -6.32
N ASP A 50 -6.51 5.38 -7.09
CA ASP A 50 -5.22 4.83 -7.51
C ASP A 50 -4.06 5.73 -7.08
N ALA A 51 -2.92 5.15 -6.73
CA ALA A 51 -1.71 5.88 -6.40
C ALA A 51 -0.52 5.41 -7.23
N LEU A 52 0.26 6.38 -7.73
CA LEU A 52 1.60 6.14 -8.24
C LEU A 52 2.60 6.23 -7.09
N VAL A 53 3.32 5.16 -6.85
CA VAL A 53 4.27 4.99 -5.76
C VAL A 53 5.67 4.77 -6.32
N LEU A 54 6.64 5.54 -5.80
CA LEU A 54 8.06 5.27 -6.02
C LEU A 54 8.53 4.28 -4.95
N LEU A 55 8.84 3.06 -5.37
CA LEU A 55 9.33 2.00 -4.50
C LEU A 55 10.77 2.28 -4.06
N ASN A 56 11.14 1.72 -2.91
CA ASN A 56 12.48 1.85 -2.34
C ASN A 56 13.62 1.26 -3.22
N ASP A 57 13.30 0.42 -4.19
CA ASP A 57 14.25 -0.12 -5.17
C ASP A 57 14.35 0.72 -6.46
N GLY A 58 13.66 1.88 -6.50
CA GLY A 58 13.68 2.81 -7.62
C GLY A 58 12.66 2.54 -8.72
N ARG A 59 11.86 1.47 -8.62
CA ARG A 59 10.76 1.23 -9.57
C ARG A 59 9.57 2.14 -9.28
N LEU A 60 8.84 2.52 -10.32
CA LEU A 60 7.55 3.18 -10.23
C LEU A 60 6.43 2.17 -10.41
N PHE A 61 5.39 2.30 -9.59
CA PHE A 61 4.28 1.36 -9.56
C PHE A 61 2.96 2.10 -9.36
N ILE A 62 1.92 1.72 -10.09
CA ILE A 62 0.58 2.28 -9.93
C ILE A 62 -0.41 1.17 -9.61
N ASP A 63 -1.18 1.35 -8.55
CA ASP A 63 -2.21 0.38 -8.13
C ASP A 63 -3.27 1.05 -7.24
N ARG A 64 -4.30 0.29 -6.89
CA ARG A 64 -5.42 0.74 -6.07
C ARG A 64 -5.00 1.07 -4.65
N THR A 65 -5.52 2.18 -4.12
CA THR A 65 -5.17 2.68 -2.79
C THR A 65 -5.52 1.74 -1.64
N GLU A 66 -6.52 0.88 -1.84
CA GLU A 66 -6.90 -0.17 -0.89
C GLU A 66 -5.81 -1.25 -0.66
N TYR A 67 -4.81 -1.33 -1.55
CA TYR A 67 -3.68 -2.28 -1.45
C TYR A 67 -2.49 -1.75 -0.70
N PHE A 68 -2.60 -0.50 -0.24
CA PHE A 68 -1.57 0.16 0.53
C PHE A 68 -2.00 0.26 1.99
N THR A 69 -1.04 0.09 2.89
CA THR A 69 -1.16 0.62 4.25
C THR A 69 -0.22 1.79 4.38
N VAL A 70 -0.77 2.94 4.79
CA VAL A 70 0.06 4.08 5.16
C VAL A 70 0.78 3.78 6.48
N LEU A 71 2.09 4.04 6.52
CA LEU A 71 2.95 3.76 7.67
C LEU A 71 3.05 4.93 8.65
#